data_AF-A0A1I3UCH2-F1
#
_entry.id   AF-A0A1I3UCH2-F1
#
_cell.length_a   1.000
_cell.length_b   1.000
_cell.length_c   1.000
_cell.angle_alpha   90.00
_cell.angle_beta   90.00
_cell.angle_gamma   90.00
#
_symmetry.space_group_name_H-M   'P 1'
#
loop_
_entity.id
_entity.type
_entity.pdbx_description
1 polymer ?
#
loop_
_entity_poly.entity_id
_entity_poly.type
_entity_poly.pdbx_seq_one_letter_code
_entity_poly.pdbx_strand_id
1 'polypeptide(L)'
;MTAHTLSLFQWLLIVLCCAATIYALLAAVAMPRFTKRGLSGERHAGKPRPHGTLREPVASVSVLKPLCGMEPHLFENLATFCEQTHQCVQLLFGVSSAADPAIAVVRRLQKKYPRHDIALIDDPRVYGSNLKVSNLINMARNARHDVIVVADSDIAVEPDYLEQVTAPLADPRVGIVTCLYRARSIGSYWSRVGALFIDEWFAPSVRIAHAGGSRGFGFGATLALRRSTLDDIGGFEALKNCLADDYLLAEHTRRLGLETVLSPVTVATDVIERGFIPLWTREMRWLRTIRSVNPAGFAFLFVTFTSPWLLAGALLALSLHAHHPDAALGMAIGTLSGLIARVALHAREARAGRTFWRDLPLVPLRDGLLALQWLGAAFGSQVVWRGARMSIANRVEAPTASIMEMSDGG
;
A
#
# COMPACT_ATOMS: atom_id res chain seq x y z
N MET A 1 18.92 -8.78 -52.74
CA MET A 1 18.83 -8.67 -51.28
C MET A 1 17.38 -8.39 -50.92
N THR A 2 16.64 -9.41 -50.52
CA THR A 2 15.30 -9.21 -49.95
C THR A 2 15.48 -8.47 -48.63
N ALA A 3 14.97 -7.25 -48.54
CA ALA A 3 14.86 -6.57 -47.26
C ALA A 3 13.92 -7.42 -46.40
N HIS A 4 14.49 -8.25 -45.53
CA HIS A 4 13.69 -8.92 -44.52
C HIS A 4 13.10 -7.79 -43.68
N THR A 5 11.79 -7.65 -43.68
CA THR A 5 11.06 -6.72 -42.83
C THR A 5 10.76 -7.41 -41.52
N LEU A 6 10.87 -6.70 -40.40
CA LEU A 6 10.47 -7.23 -39.11
C LEU A 6 8.98 -7.63 -39.13
N SER A 7 8.68 -8.81 -38.59
CA SER A 7 7.30 -9.27 -38.42
C SER A 7 6.55 -8.44 -37.38
N LEU A 8 5.22 -8.45 -37.44
CA LEU A 8 4.35 -7.80 -36.44
C LEU A 8 4.66 -8.29 -35.01
N PHE A 9 4.93 -9.59 -34.87
CA PHE A 9 5.28 -10.19 -33.57
C PHE A 9 6.61 -9.65 -33.02
N GLN A 10 7.63 -9.52 -33.88
CA GLN A 10 8.91 -8.92 -33.48
C GLN A 10 8.73 -7.45 -33.08
N TRP A 11 7.93 -6.67 -33.83
CA TRP A 11 7.62 -5.29 -33.45
C TRP A 11 6.92 -5.19 -32.09
N LEU A 12 5.94 -6.06 -31.84
CA LEU A 12 5.27 -6.12 -30.54
C LEU A 12 6.26 -6.42 -29.41
N LEU A 13 7.14 -7.40 -29.57
CA LEU A 13 8.16 -7.72 -28.58
C LEU A 13 9.13 -6.56 -28.33
N ILE A 14 9.57 -5.87 -29.39
CA ILE A 14 10.42 -4.67 -29.27
C ILE A 14 9.71 -3.62 -28.41
N VAL A 15 8.45 -3.29 -28.73
CA VAL A 15 7.67 -2.29 -27.99
C VAL A 15 7.54 -2.66 -26.52
N LEU A 16 7.24 -3.92 -26.21
CA LEU A 16 7.07 -4.37 -24.82
C LEU A 16 8.39 -4.37 -24.04
N CYS A 17 9.49 -4.78 -24.67
CA CYS A 17 10.82 -4.70 -24.05
C CYS A 17 11.24 -3.25 -23.80
N CYS A 18 11.00 -2.35 -24.76
CA CYS A 18 11.25 -0.92 -24.60
C CYS A 18 10.41 -0.33 -23.45
N ALA A 19 9.12 -0.68 -23.38
CA ALA A 19 8.24 -0.23 -22.30
C ALA A 19 8.72 -0.70 -20.92
N ALA A 20 9.16 -1.96 -20.80
CA ALA A 20 9.71 -2.49 -19.57
C ALA A 20 11.04 -1.83 -19.17
N THR A 21 11.93 -1.55 -20.13
CA THR A 21 13.17 -0.78 -19.89
C THR A 21 12.87 0.64 -19.42
N ILE A 22 11.94 1.34 -20.09
CA ILE A 22 11.52 2.68 -19.69
C ILE A 22 10.92 2.65 -18.27
N TYR A 23 10.06 1.67 -17.98
CA TYR A 23 9.52 1.48 -16.63
C TYR A 23 10.64 1.26 -15.60
N ALA A 24 11.62 0.39 -15.88
CA ALA A 24 12.74 0.14 -14.97
C ALA A 24 13.55 1.42 -14.69
N LEU A 25 13.78 2.25 -15.72
CA LEU A 25 14.44 3.55 -15.59
C LEU A 25 13.63 4.51 -14.72
N LEU A 26 12.32 4.64 -14.98
CA LEU A 26 11.42 5.48 -14.19
C LEU A 26 11.35 5.01 -12.74
N ALA A 27 11.23 3.69 -12.50
CA ALA A 27 11.23 3.10 -11.17
C ALA A 27 12.53 3.42 -10.43
N ALA A 28 13.67 3.18 -11.08
CA ALA A 28 14.96 3.51 -10.50
C ALA A 28 15.01 4.99 -10.13
N VAL A 29 14.64 5.91 -11.03
CA VAL A 29 14.67 7.37 -10.80
C VAL A 29 13.73 7.81 -9.69
N ALA A 30 12.51 7.27 -9.63
CA ALA A 30 11.48 7.64 -8.66
C ALA A 30 11.80 7.20 -7.22
N MET A 31 12.61 6.15 -7.05
CA MET A 31 13.08 5.74 -5.73
C MET A 31 14.17 6.68 -5.21
N PRO A 32 14.12 7.09 -3.93
CA PRO A 32 15.08 8.01 -3.36
C PRO A 32 16.43 7.30 -3.22
N ARG A 33 17.54 8.02 -3.40
CA ARG A 33 18.86 7.45 -3.09
C ARG A 33 18.97 7.29 -1.57
N PHE A 34 19.21 6.06 -1.11
CA PHE A 34 19.44 5.79 0.31
C PHE A 34 20.76 6.43 0.75
N THR A 35 20.70 7.63 1.33
CA THR A 35 21.82 8.19 2.08
C THR A 35 21.75 7.63 3.51
N LYS A 36 22.87 7.13 4.04
CA LYS A 36 23.02 6.62 5.43
C LYS A 36 22.47 7.55 6.53
N ARG A 37 22.14 8.80 6.20
CA ARG A 37 21.36 9.77 6.99
C ARG A 37 19.95 9.32 7.41
N GLY A 38 19.42 8.20 6.91
CA GLY A 38 18.09 7.70 7.30
C GLY A 38 18.04 6.83 8.58
N LEU A 39 19.19 6.51 9.20
CA LEU A 39 19.26 5.71 10.44
C LEU A 39 19.86 6.48 11.64
N SER A 40 20.38 7.67 11.40
CA SER A 40 20.63 8.66 12.45
C SER A 40 19.60 9.75 12.22
N GLY A 41 18.77 10.03 13.23
CA GLY A 41 17.78 11.11 13.23
C GLY A 41 18.39 12.50 13.07
N GLU A 42 19.08 12.76 11.96
CA GLU A 42 19.32 14.10 11.47
C GLU A 42 18.00 14.58 10.90
N ARG A 43 17.24 15.21 11.81
CA ARG A 43 16.42 16.38 11.57
C ARG A 43 16.54 16.81 10.11
N HIS A 44 15.53 16.48 9.31
CA HIS A 44 15.10 17.44 8.32
C HIS A 44 14.61 18.66 9.11
N ALA A 45 15.56 19.44 9.61
CA ALA A 45 15.40 20.87 9.68
C ALA A 45 15.26 21.32 8.22
N GLY A 46 14.06 21.08 7.65
CA GLY A 46 13.52 22.07 6.76
C GLY A 46 13.73 23.38 7.49
N LYS A 47 14.36 24.35 6.81
CA LYS A 47 14.54 25.71 7.31
C LYS A 47 13.35 26.04 8.21
N PRO A 48 13.54 26.46 9.49
CA PRO A 48 12.42 26.91 10.28
C PRO A 48 11.69 27.93 9.42
N ARG A 49 10.48 27.56 8.96
CA ARG A 49 9.56 28.57 8.43
C ARG A 49 9.45 29.58 9.56
N PRO A 50 9.65 30.89 9.28
CA PRO A 50 9.64 31.88 10.33
C PRO A 50 8.39 31.66 11.17
N HIS A 51 8.59 31.43 12.47
CA HIS A 51 7.52 31.38 13.46
C HIS A 51 6.87 32.76 13.48
N GLY A 52 5.92 32.95 12.56
CA GLY A 52 5.04 34.07 12.48
C GLY A 52 3.64 33.51 12.40
N THR A 53 2.81 33.96 13.33
CA THR A 53 1.37 33.66 13.51
C THR A 53 1.05 32.36 14.26
N LEU A 54 0.16 32.54 15.24
CA LEU A 54 -0.40 31.59 16.20
C LEU A 54 -0.47 30.17 15.64
N ARG A 55 0.20 29.19 16.29
CA ARG A 55 -0.04 27.75 16.01
C ARG A 55 -1.54 27.51 16.22
N GLU A 56 -2.29 27.28 15.15
CA GLU A 56 -3.64 26.74 15.27
C GLU A 56 -3.60 25.49 16.16
N PRO A 57 -4.65 25.23 16.97
CA PRO A 57 -4.67 24.05 17.82
C PRO A 57 -4.43 22.81 16.97
N VAL A 58 -3.38 22.05 17.29
CA VAL A 58 -3.14 20.77 16.65
C VAL A 58 -4.38 19.91 16.86
N ALA A 59 -5.05 19.52 15.76
CA ALA A 59 -6.33 18.83 15.83
C ALA A 59 -6.18 17.54 16.66
N SER A 60 -7.03 17.35 17.67
CA SER A 60 -7.04 16.09 18.44
C SER A 60 -7.33 14.90 17.53
N VAL A 61 -6.72 13.74 17.83
CA VAL A 61 -6.75 12.57 16.94
C VAL A 61 -7.26 11.33 17.67
N SER A 62 -8.22 10.63 17.07
CA SER A 62 -8.60 9.27 17.46
C SER A 62 -7.96 8.27 16.50
N VAL A 63 -7.05 7.45 17.01
CA VAL A 63 -6.38 6.39 16.25
C VAL A 63 -7.12 5.07 16.45
N LEU A 64 -7.56 4.43 15.37
CA LEU A 64 -8.25 3.15 15.36
C LEU A 64 -7.31 2.09 14.80
N LYS A 65 -6.95 1.11 15.64
CA LYS A 65 -6.16 -0.06 15.24
C LYS A 65 -6.97 -1.35 15.45
N PRO A 66 -7.61 -1.91 14.41
CA PRO A 66 -8.29 -3.20 14.52
C PRO A 66 -7.27 -4.32 14.69
N LEU A 67 -7.43 -5.14 15.72
CA LEU A 67 -6.54 -6.23 16.09
C LEU A 67 -7.17 -7.59 15.77
N CYS A 68 -6.34 -8.62 15.55
CA CYS A 68 -6.78 -10.01 15.39
C CYS A 68 -5.62 -10.98 15.66
N GLY A 69 -5.66 -11.64 16.81
CA GLY A 69 -4.66 -12.62 17.21
C GLY A 69 -3.30 -12.02 17.60
N MET A 70 -2.31 -12.88 17.79
CA MET A 70 -0.95 -12.50 18.16
C MET A 70 -0.04 -12.42 16.94
N GLU A 71 0.07 -11.22 16.38
CA GLU A 71 1.06 -10.92 15.35
C GLU A 71 2.47 -10.76 15.97
N PRO A 72 3.54 -11.08 15.21
CA PRO A 72 4.89 -10.74 15.61
C PRO A 72 5.02 -9.24 15.91
N HIS A 73 5.75 -8.91 16.96
CA HIS A 73 6.00 -7.52 17.39
C HIS A 73 4.75 -6.69 17.69
N LEU A 74 3.59 -7.31 17.95
CA LEU A 74 2.35 -6.56 18.19
C LEU A 74 2.52 -5.53 19.30
N PHE A 75 3.16 -5.88 20.42
CA PHE A 75 3.39 -4.93 21.53
C PHE A 75 4.25 -3.75 21.09
N GLU A 76 5.35 -4.02 20.41
CA GLU A 76 6.32 -3.02 19.94
C GLU A 76 5.67 -2.08 18.93
N ASN A 77 4.93 -2.61 17.95
CA ASN A 77 4.25 -1.82 16.93
C ASN A 77 3.19 -0.90 17.58
N LEU A 78 2.37 -1.43 18.48
CA LEU A 78 1.35 -0.63 19.18
C LEU A 78 1.96 0.41 20.14
N ALA A 79 3.10 0.09 20.78
CA ALA A 79 3.81 1.02 21.66
C ALA A 79 4.27 2.29 20.93
N THR A 80 4.63 2.22 19.65
CA THR A 80 5.04 3.40 18.87
C THR A 80 3.94 4.48 18.77
N PHE A 81 2.67 4.08 18.82
CA PHE A 81 1.53 5.03 18.86
C PHE A 81 1.35 5.67 20.24
N CYS A 82 1.83 5.03 21.31
CA CYS A 82 1.88 5.62 22.65
C CYS A 82 3.07 6.57 22.82
N GLU A 83 4.04 6.56 21.91
CA GLU A 83 5.28 7.35 21.98
C GLU A 83 5.26 8.54 21.01
N GLN A 84 4.06 8.91 20.54
CA GLN A 84 3.85 10.06 19.66
C GLN A 84 4.05 11.38 20.42
N THR A 85 4.64 12.36 19.74
CA THR A 85 4.84 13.73 20.23
C THR A 85 3.58 14.60 20.14
N HIS A 86 2.55 14.09 19.45
CA HIS A 86 1.26 14.73 19.30
C HIS A 86 0.50 14.81 20.63
N GLN A 87 0.00 15.99 21.00
CA GLN A 87 -0.44 16.27 22.38
C GLN A 87 -1.80 15.66 22.75
N CYS A 88 -2.75 15.61 21.81
CA CYS A 88 -4.11 15.11 22.06
C CYS A 88 -4.38 13.88 21.20
N VAL A 89 -4.15 12.70 21.77
CA VAL A 89 -4.28 11.41 21.08
C VAL A 89 -5.11 10.45 21.93
N GLN A 90 -6.17 9.92 21.31
CA GLN A 90 -6.93 8.78 21.81
C GLN A 90 -6.53 7.53 21.00
N LEU A 91 -6.16 6.45 21.67
CA LEU A 91 -5.81 5.17 21.06
C LEU A 91 -6.93 4.16 21.30
N LEU A 92 -7.58 3.73 20.22
CA LEU A 92 -8.63 2.72 20.22
C LEU A 92 -8.08 1.43 19.60
N PHE A 93 -8.15 0.36 20.37
CA PHE A 93 -7.76 -0.98 19.96
C PHE A 93 -8.99 -1.88 19.92
N GLY A 94 -9.40 -2.34 18.74
CA GLY A 94 -10.62 -3.13 18.58
C GLY A 94 -10.34 -4.61 18.39
N VAL A 95 -11.09 -5.47 19.06
CA VAL A 95 -11.09 -6.93 18.85
C VAL A 95 -12.50 -7.42 18.56
N SER A 96 -12.62 -8.48 17.75
CA SER A 96 -13.91 -9.08 17.41
C SER A 96 -14.29 -10.28 18.29
N SER A 97 -13.46 -10.61 19.28
CA SER A 97 -13.66 -11.74 20.18
C SER A 97 -13.04 -11.46 21.54
N ALA A 98 -13.79 -11.71 22.61
CA ALA A 98 -13.31 -11.65 23.99
C ALA A 98 -12.18 -12.65 24.30
N ALA A 99 -12.00 -13.66 23.45
CA ALA A 99 -10.92 -14.63 23.55
C ALA A 99 -9.68 -14.24 22.72
N ASP A 100 -9.68 -13.07 22.06
CA ASP A 100 -8.56 -12.65 21.23
C ASP A 100 -7.31 -12.40 22.09
N PRO A 101 -6.19 -13.08 21.84
CA PRO A 101 -4.99 -12.93 22.64
C PRO A 101 -4.35 -11.53 22.55
N ALA A 102 -4.69 -10.72 21.54
CA ALA A 102 -4.28 -9.32 21.46
C ALA A 102 -4.75 -8.48 22.65
N ILE A 103 -5.84 -8.87 23.33
CA ILE A 103 -6.34 -8.22 24.55
C ILE A 103 -5.23 -8.12 25.60
N ALA A 104 -4.47 -9.20 25.81
CA ALA A 104 -3.39 -9.21 26.79
C ALA A 104 -2.30 -8.19 26.47
N VAL A 105 -2.03 -7.95 25.19
CA VAL A 105 -1.08 -6.93 24.71
C VAL A 105 -1.59 -5.53 25.03
N VAL A 106 -2.87 -5.25 24.74
CA VAL A 106 -3.48 -3.95 25.03
C VAL A 106 -3.51 -3.66 26.53
N ARG A 107 -3.83 -4.66 27.36
CA ARG A 107 -3.76 -4.50 28.83
C ARG A 107 -2.35 -4.20 29.33
N ARG A 108 -1.32 -4.82 28.73
CA ARG A 108 0.08 -4.50 29.03
C ARG A 108 0.44 -3.06 28.64
N LEU A 109 -0.06 -2.56 27.50
CA LEU A 109 0.12 -1.17 27.09
C LEU A 109 -0.54 -0.20 28.06
N GLN A 110 -1.80 -0.44 28.45
CA GLN A 110 -2.50 0.36 29.46
C GLN A 110 -1.70 0.46 30.77
N LYS A 111 -1.10 -0.64 31.22
CA LYS A 111 -0.24 -0.66 32.41
C LYS A 111 1.07 0.13 32.21
N LYS A 112 1.69 0.03 31.03
CA LYS A 112 2.97 0.74 30.72
C LYS A 112 2.76 2.24 30.52
N TYR A 113 1.62 2.64 29.97
CA TYR A 113 1.30 4.01 29.58
C TYR A 113 0.02 4.52 30.28
N PRO A 114 -0.02 4.55 31.64
CA PRO A 114 -1.26 4.81 32.39
C PRO A 114 -1.82 6.24 32.23
N ARG A 115 -1.00 7.17 31.71
CA ARG A 115 -1.41 8.55 31.42
C ARG A 115 -1.96 8.74 30.00
N HIS A 116 -1.88 7.71 29.15
CA HIS A 116 -2.39 7.78 27.78
C HIS A 116 -3.84 7.31 27.73
N ASP A 117 -4.60 7.94 26.86
CA ASP A 117 -6.00 7.60 26.60
C ASP A 117 -6.08 6.37 25.70
N ILE A 118 -6.00 5.19 26.35
CA ILE A 118 -6.00 3.89 25.67
C ILE A 118 -7.28 3.13 26.02
N ALA A 119 -8.10 2.86 25.01
CA ALA A 119 -9.33 2.08 25.15
C ALA A 119 -9.28 0.80 24.31
N LEU A 120 -9.67 -0.30 24.96
CA LEU A 120 -9.92 -1.60 24.33
C LEU A 120 -11.41 -1.69 24.01
N ILE A 121 -11.75 -1.86 22.73
CA ILE A 121 -13.12 -2.06 22.26
C ILE A 121 -13.29 -3.54 21.93
N ASP A 122 -13.98 -4.25 22.80
CA ASP A 122 -14.37 -5.64 22.61
C ASP A 122 -15.86 -5.67 22.25
N ASP A 123 -16.16 -5.65 20.95
CA ASP A 123 -17.53 -5.74 20.44
C ASP A 123 -17.57 -6.74 19.27
N PRO A 124 -18.25 -7.89 19.43
CA PRO A 124 -18.29 -8.95 18.42
C PRO A 124 -19.32 -8.69 17.31
N ARG A 125 -20.05 -7.57 17.31
CA ARG A 125 -21.07 -7.27 16.29
C ARG A 125 -20.46 -7.22 14.89
N VAL A 126 -21.12 -7.89 13.94
CA VAL A 126 -20.76 -7.96 12.53
C VAL A 126 -21.80 -7.23 11.69
N TYR A 127 -21.36 -6.35 10.79
CA TYR A 127 -22.25 -5.53 9.94
C TYR A 127 -22.22 -5.93 8.47
N GLY A 128 -21.19 -6.65 8.04
CA GLY A 128 -21.02 -7.04 6.65
C GLY A 128 -19.94 -8.11 6.48
N SER A 129 -19.62 -8.44 5.23
CA SER A 129 -18.65 -9.49 4.90
C SER A 129 -17.21 -9.16 5.27
N ASN A 130 -16.87 -7.88 5.42
CA ASN A 130 -15.55 -7.46 5.88
C ASN A 130 -15.52 -7.32 7.42
N LEU A 131 -14.90 -8.31 8.08
CA LEU A 131 -14.77 -8.34 9.54
C LEU A 131 -13.88 -7.22 10.09
N LYS A 132 -12.87 -6.78 9.33
CA LYS A 132 -12.04 -5.61 9.71
C LYS A 132 -12.91 -4.36 9.78
N VAL A 133 -13.74 -4.14 8.76
CA VAL A 133 -14.65 -2.98 8.73
C VAL A 133 -15.72 -3.07 9.81
N SER A 134 -16.26 -4.27 10.09
CA SER A 134 -17.19 -4.43 11.22
C SER A 134 -16.56 -4.02 12.55
N ASN A 135 -15.29 -4.37 12.77
CA ASN A 135 -14.53 -3.93 13.94
C ASN A 135 -14.34 -2.40 13.93
N LEU A 136 -13.98 -1.80 12.78
CA LEU A 136 -13.85 -0.34 12.65
C LEU A 136 -15.16 0.40 12.98
N ILE A 137 -16.32 -0.11 12.56
CA ILE A 137 -17.64 0.45 12.90
C ILE A 137 -17.85 0.46 14.42
N ASN A 138 -17.54 -0.66 15.09
CA ASN A 138 -17.66 -0.74 16.56
C ASN A 138 -16.71 0.24 17.27
N MET A 139 -15.49 0.39 16.77
CA MET A 139 -14.50 1.31 17.33
C MET A 139 -14.87 2.78 17.12
N ALA A 140 -15.38 3.14 15.94
CA ALA A 140 -15.66 4.52 15.55
C ALA A 140 -16.67 5.23 16.46
N ARG A 141 -17.61 4.47 17.04
CA ARG A 141 -18.58 4.98 18.03
C ARG A 141 -17.95 5.49 19.32
N ASN A 142 -16.72 5.06 19.61
CA ASN A 142 -15.97 5.44 20.80
C ASN A 142 -14.90 6.50 20.50
N ALA A 143 -14.69 6.85 19.23
CA ALA A 143 -13.78 7.91 18.83
C ALA A 143 -14.36 9.26 19.25
N ARG A 144 -13.56 10.08 19.94
CA ARG A 144 -13.99 11.38 20.49
C ARG A 144 -13.51 12.60 19.71
N HIS A 145 -12.62 12.41 18.76
CA HIS A 145 -11.97 13.52 18.08
C HIS A 145 -12.40 13.65 16.62
N ASP A 146 -12.13 14.83 16.05
CA ASP A 146 -12.53 15.23 14.70
C ASP A 146 -11.59 14.71 13.61
N VAL A 147 -10.39 14.24 13.98
CA VAL A 147 -9.50 13.54 13.05
C VAL A 147 -9.46 12.07 13.43
N ILE A 148 -9.73 11.23 12.44
CA ILE A 148 -9.68 9.76 12.53
C ILE A 148 -8.44 9.28 11.79
N VAL A 149 -7.63 8.47 12.47
CA VAL A 149 -6.50 7.76 11.85
C VAL A 149 -6.72 6.27 11.97
N VAL A 150 -6.83 5.57 10.85
CA VAL A 150 -6.86 4.10 10.79
C VAL A 150 -5.47 3.60 10.44
N ALA A 151 -4.96 2.64 11.21
CA ALA A 151 -3.66 2.01 10.91
C ALA A 151 -3.66 0.53 11.30
N ASP A 152 -3.19 -0.34 10.40
CA ASP A 152 -3.10 -1.79 10.64
C ASP A 152 -2.18 -2.14 11.83
N SER A 153 -2.46 -3.26 12.50
CA SER A 153 -1.83 -3.66 13.77
C SER A 153 -0.32 -3.96 13.67
N ASP A 154 0.17 -4.27 12.47
CA ASP A 154 1.58 -4.54 12.17
C ASP A 154 2.38 -3.29 11.79
N ILE A 155 1.74 -2.12 11.79
CA ILE A 155 2.37 -0.85 11.43
C ILE A 155 3.10 -0.26 12.62
N ALA A 156 4.38 0.05 12.42
CA ALA A 156 5.23 0.79 13.35
C ALA A 156 5.54 2.19 12.80
N VAL A 157 5.59 3.18 13.68
CA VAL A 157 5.71 4.60 13.32
C VAL A 157 6.75 5.35 14.15
N GLU A 158 7.26 6.46 13.61
CA GLU A 158 8.18 7.37 14.32
C GLU A 158 7.42 8.36 15.24
N PRO A 159 8.06 8.99 16.24
CA PRO A 159 7.38 9.85 17.21
C PRO A 159 6.65 11.08 16.64
N ASP A 160 7.01 11.55 15.45
CA ASP A 160 6.39 12.70 14.77
C ASP A 160 5.35 12.28 13.71
N TYR A 161 5.07 10.99 13.59
CA TYR A 161 4.16 10.43 12.58
C TYR A 161 2.78 11.09 12.60
N LEU A 162 2.13 11.20 13.76
CA LEU A 162 0.79 11.77 13.85
C LEU A 162 0.77 13.24 13.41
N GLU A 163 1.78 14.03 13.76
CA GLU A 163 1.89 15.42 13.29
C GLU A 163 2.01 15.48 11.76
N GLN A 164 2.85 14.62 11.17
CA GLN A 164 3.06 14.61 9.72
C GLN A 164 1.85 14.12 8.92
N VAL A 165 1.12 13.09 9.39
CA VAL A 165 -0.03 12.54 8.65
C VAL A 165 -1.30 13.35 8.80
N THR A 166 -1.44 14.13 9.88
CA THR A 166 -2.61 15.00 10.07
C THR A 166 -2.41 16.41 9.54
N ALA A 167 -1.16 16.90 9.44
CA ALA A 167 -0.88 18.24 8.93
C ALA A 167 -1.55 18.59 7.59
N PRO A 168 -1.61 17.68 6.58
CA PRO A 168 -2.29 18.00 5.31
C PRO A 168 -3.80 18.22 5.46
N LEU A 169 -4.44 17.70 6.51
CA LEU A 169 -5.88 17.85 6.76
C LEU A 169 -6.28 19.26 7.20
N ALA A 170 -5.32 20.16 7.45
CA ALA A 170 -5.59 21.58 7.63
C ALA A 170 -6.09 22.24 6.33
N ASP A 171 -5.74 21.69 5.15
CA ASP A 171 -6.34 22.13 3.89
C ASP A 171 -7.72 21.47 3.72
N PRO A 172 -8.81 22.25 3.62
CA PRO A 172 -10.16 21.71 3.47
C PRO A 172 -10.33 20.89 2.18
N ARG A 173 -9.48 21.08 1.17
CA ARG A 173 -9.51 20.30 -0.08
C ARG A 173 -8.93 18.90 0.09
N VAL A 174 -8.09 18.66 1.09
CA VAL A 174 -7.52 17.33 1.35
C VAL A 174 -8.54 16.53 2.14
N GLY A 175 -9.08 15.47 1.54
CA GLY A 175 -10.08 14.64 2.21
C GLY A 175 -9.49 13.47 2.97
N ILE A 176 -8.37 12.92 2.48
CA ILE A 176 -7.72 11.76 3.09
C ILE A 176 -6.21 11.75 2.83
N VAL A 177 -5.45 11.33 3.83
CA VAL A 177 -3.99 11.15 3.77
C VAL A 177 -3.68 9.67 3.91
N THR A 178 -2.77 9.16 3.08
CA THR A 178 -2.29 7.78 3.15
C THR A 178 -0.77 7.75 3.18
N CYS A 179 -0.18 6.74 3.83
CA CYS A 179 1.27 6.54 3.82
C CYS A 179 1.69 5.44 2.85
N LEU A 180 2.84 5.64 2.20
CA LEU A 180 3.55 4.53 1.58
C LEU A 180 4.14 3.65 2.70
N TYR A 181 4.35 2.37 2.41
CA TYR A 181 4.98 1.45 3.35
C TYR A 181 6.13 0.68 2.73
N ARG A 182 7.03 0.21 3.58
CA ARG A 182 8.14 -0.69 3.26
C ARG A 182 8.06 -1.95 4.08
N ALA A 183 8.59 -3.04 3.53
CA ALA A 183 8.58 -4.31 4.21
C ALA A 183 9.65 -4.41 5.31
N ARG A 184 9.28 -5.03 6.41
CA ARG A 184 10.18 -5.57 7.43
C ARG A 184 10.04 -7.08 7.43
N SER A 185 11.04 -7.77 6.86
CA SER A 185 11.06 -9.23 6.80
C SER A 185 11.31 -9.82 8.18
N ILE A 186 10.37 -10.60 8.71
CA ILE A 186 10.50 -11.31 9.97
C ILE A 186 10.81 -12.79 9.71
N GLY A 187 12.02 -13.23 10.06
CA GLY A 187 12.41 -14.64 10.06
C GLY A 187 12.90 -15.19 8.71
N SER A 188 12.01 -15.87 7.98
CA SER A 188 12.35 -16.90 6.98
C SER A 188 12.87 -16.39 5.63
N TYR A 189 13.33 -17.32 4.78
CA TYR A 189 13.61 -17.05 3.36
C TYR A 189 12.38 -16.48 2.62
N TRP A 190 11.19 -17.02 2.88
CA TRP A 190 9.97 -16.60 2.18
C TRP A 190 9.48 -15.22 2.61
N SER A 191 9.72 -14.81 3.85
CA SER A 191 9.40 -13.43 4.24
C SER A 191 10.32 -12.41 3.58
N ARG A 192 11.56 -12.79 3.25
CA ARG A 192 12.44 -11.96 2.42
C ARG A 192 11.94 -11.86 0.98
N VAL A 193 11.51 -12.96 0.37
CA VAL A 193 10.92 -12.95 -0.98
C VAL A 193 9.64 -12.10 -1.01
N GLY A 194 8.82 -12.18 0.04
CA GLY A 194 7.62 -11.36 0.20
C GLY A 194 7.93 -9.87 0.45
N ALA A 195 9.03 -9.55 1.11
CA ALA A 195 9.46 -8.17 1.28
C ALA A 195 9.78 -7.51 -0.07
N LEU A 196 10.41 -8.25 -0.99
CA LEU A 196 10.70 -7.75 -2.34
C LEU A 196 9.42 -7.48 -3.16
N PHE A 197 8.29 -8.14 -2.88
CA PHE A 197 7.02 -7.79 -3.54
C PHE A 197 6.62 -6.34 -3.22
N ILE A 198 6.84 -5.92 -1.97
CA ILE A 198 6.55 -4.56 -1.52
C ILE A 198 7.61 -3.59 -2.03
N ASP A 199 8.87 -3.87 -1.70
CA ASP A 199 9.96 -2.90 -1.86
C ASP A 199 10.43 -2.78 -3.32
N GLU A 200 10.44 -3.87 -4.10
CA GLU A 200 10.95 -3.88 -5.48
C GLU A 200 9.87 -3.62 -6.54
N TRP A 201 8.59 -3.79 -6.20
CA TRP A 201 7.49 -3.65 -7.16
C TRP A 201 6.44 -2.65 -6.70
N PHE A 202 5.76 -2.92 -5.58
CA PHE A 202 4.64 -2.09 -5.15
C PHE A 202 5.06 -0.64 -4.89
N ALA A 203 6.06 -0.42 -4.03
CA ALA A 203 6.50 0.93 -3.67
C ALA A 203 7.00 1.75 -4.88
N PRO A 204 7.86 1.21 -5.76
CA PRO A 204 8.23 1.89 -7.01
C PRO A 204 7.05 2.21 -7.91
N SER A 205 6.09 1.28 -8.07
CA SER A 205 4.91 1.50 -8.91
C SER A 205 4.04 2.66 -8.40
N VAL A 206 3.85 2.75 -7.08
CA VAL A 206 3.11 3.85 -6.44
C VAL A 206 3.84 5.17 -6.66
N ARG A 207 5.17 5.21 -6.50
CA ARG A 207 5.94 6.44 -6.71
C ARG A 207 5.90 6.94 -8.15
N ILE A 208 6.00 6.05 -9.13
CA ILE A 208 5.85 6.41 -10.55
C ILE A 208 4.46 6.99 -10.79
N ALA A 209 3.41 6.31 -10.34
CA ALA A 209 2.04 6.76 -10.52
C ALA A 209 1.79 8.13 -9.84
N HIS A 210 2.32 8.33 -8.63
CA HIS A 210 2.22 9.60 -7.91
C HIS A 210 2.99 10.72 -8.61
N ALA A 211 4.21 10.46 -9.09
CA ALA A 211 4.99 11.42 -9.88
C ALA A 211 4.30 11.78 -11.20
N GLY A 212 3.53 10.84 -11.77
CA GLY A 212 2.64 11.06 -12.92
C GLY A 212 1.34 11.80 -12.59
N GLY A 213 1.16 12.29 -11.36
CA GLY A 213 0.00 13.07 -10.92
C GLY A 213 -1.19 12.25 -10.42
N SER A 214 -1.06 10.92 -10.34
CA SER A 214 -2.13 10.08 -9.78
C SER A 214 -2.36 10.42 -8.30
N ARG A 215 -3.64 10.50 -7.94
CA ARG A 215 -4.13 10.56 -6.56
C ARG A 215 -5.03 9.37 -6.23
N GLY A 216 -5.10 8.38 -7.11
CA GLY A 216 -5.94 7.18 -6.97
C GLY A 216 -5.34 6.16 -6.01
N PHE A 217 -5.07 6.56 -4.76
CA PHE A 217 -4.43 5.73 -3.74
C PHE A 217 -5.29 5.65 -2.47
N GLY A 218 -4.99 4.68 -1.63
CA GLY A 218 -5.58 4.47 -0.32
C GLY A 218 -5.03 3.16 0.23
N PHE A 219 -4.10 3.24 1.18
CA PHE A 219 -3.36 2.08 1.68
C PHE A 219 -3.67 1.84 3.15
N GLY A 220 -4.10 0.62 3.49
CA GLY A 220 -4.52 0.23 4.85
C GLY A 220 -3.44 0.38 5.93
N ALA A 221 -2.17 0.52 5.54
CA ALA A 221 -1.09 0.87 6.43
C ALA A 221 -1.37 2.16 7.22
N THR A 222 -1.98 3.17 6.58
CA THR A 222 -2.38 4.42 7.22
C THR A 222 -3.42 5.13 6.38
N LEU A 223 -4.54 5.51 7.01
CA LEU A 223 -5.53 6.43 6.46
C LEU A 223 -5.87 7.46 7.51
N ALA A 224 -5.68 8.74 7.22
CA ALA A 224 -6.07 9.84 8.10
C ALA A 224 -7.08 10.74 7.38
N LEU A 225 -8.21 11.02 8.03
CA LEU A 225 -9.28 11.85 7.49
C LEU A 225 -10.03 12.58 8.60
N ARG A 226 -10.78 13.61 8.22
CA ARG A 226 -11.71 14.27 9.13
C ARG A 226 -12.92 13.37 9.37
N ARG A 227 -13.46 13.41 10.59
CA ARG A 227 -14.72 12.75 10.96
C ARG A 227 -15.85 13.22 10.06
N SER A 228 -15.96 14.53 9.81
CA SER A 228 -16.97 15.05 8.89
C SER A 228 -16.86 14.43 7.51
N THR A 229 -15.65 14.29 6.95
CA THR A 229 -15.44 13.60 5.68
C THR A 229 -15.85 12.13 5.74
N LEU A 230 -15.57 11.42 6.84
CA LEU A 230 -16.02 10.03 7.03
C LEU A 230 -17.55 9.94 7.10
N ASP A 231 -18.19 10.88 7.80
CA ASP A 231 -19.64 10.93 7.95
C ASP A 231 -20.32 11.26 6.61
N ASP A 232 -19.76 12.17 5.82
CA ASP A 232 -20.23 12.54 4.46
C ASP A 232 -20.15 11.35 3.48
N ILE A 233 -19.23 10.41 3.71
CA ILE A 233 -19.11 9.15 2.94
C ILE A 233 -20.18 8.12 3.37
N GLY A 234 -20.85 8.32 4.50
CA GLY A 234 -21.78 7.37 5.11
C GLY A 234 -21.14 6.46 6.15
N GLY A 235 -20.01 6.89 6.74
CA GLY A 235 -19.30 6.15 7.78
C GLY A 235 -18.53 4.93 7.25
N PHE A 236 -18.00 4.11 8.17
CA PHE A 236 -17.38 2.83 7.81
C PHE A 236 -18.41 1.81 7.30
N GLU A 237 -19.70 2.02 7.58
CA GLU A 237 -20.83 1.24 7.09
C GLU A 237 -20.86 1.15 5.57
N ALA A 238 -20.48 2.22 4.87
CA ALA A 238 -20.36 2.25 3.40
C ALA A 238 -19.36 1.20 2.86
N LEU A 239 -18.42 0.74 3.69
CA LEU A 239 -17.34 -0.19 3.33
C LEU A 239 -17.57 -1.61 3.84
N LYS A 240 -18.67 -1.89 4.55
CA LYS A 240 -18.86 -3.15 5.30
C LYS A 240 -18.79 -4.43 4.45
N ASN A 241 -19.03 -4.32 3.15
CA ASN A 241 -19.00 -5.43 2.19
C ASN A 241 -17.83 -5.33 1.19
N CYS A 242 -16.91 -4.39 1.39
CA CYS A 242 -15.82 -4.08 0.48
C CYS A 242 -14.56 -4.86 0.85
N LEU A 243 -13.93 -5.52 -0.12
CA LEU A 243 -12.64 -6.20 0.09
C LEU A 243 -11.48 -5.21 0.23
N ALA A 244 -11.51 -4.12 -0.54
CA ALA A 244 -10.51 -3.06 -0.55
C ALA A 244 -11.01 -1.85 0.24
N ASP A 245 -11.24 -2.02 1.54
CA ASP A 245 -11.80 -0.97 2.41
C ASP A 245 -10.98 0.32 2.36
N ASP A 246 -9.65 0.20 2.31
CA ASP A 246 -8.71 1.30 2.25
C ASP A 246 -8.77 2.11 0.94
N TYR A 247 -8.70 1.44 -0.20
CA TYR A 247 -8.82 2.07 -1.51
C TYR A 247 -10.20 2.70 -1.68
N LEU A 248 -11.25 2.01 -1.26
CA LEU A 248 -12.63 2.48 -1.44
C LEU A 248 -12.95 3.65 -0.50
N LEU A 249 -12.44 3.69 0.72
CA LEU A 249 -12.57 4.88 1.57
C LEU A 249 -11.97 6.12 0.88
N ALA A 250 -10.79 5.98 0.29
CA ALA A 250 -10.16 7.07 -0.43
C ALA A 250 -10.89 7.41 -1.74
N GLU A 251 -11.45 6.43 -2.43
CA GLU A 251 -12.29 6.63 -3.62
C GLU A 251 -13.57 7.40 -3.30
N HIS A 252 -14.27 7.03 -2.21
CA HIS A 252 -15.45 7.76 -1.77
C HIS A 252 -15.12 9.20 -1.39
N THR A 253 -13.98 9.41 -0.73
CA THR A 253 -13.45 10.75 -0.45
C THR A 253 -13.25 11.57 -1.74
N ARG A 254 -12.65 10.97 -2.78
CA ARG A 254 -12.46 11.65 -4.08
C ARG A 254 -13.76 11.95 -4.81
N ARG A 255 -14.79 11.13 -4.64
CA ARG A 255 -16.13 11.38 -5.21
C ARG A 255 -16.83 12.57 -4.59
N LEU A 256 -16.43 12.99 -3.39
CA LEU A 256 -16.84 14.25 -2.78
C LEU A 256 -16.07 15.47 -3.33
N GLY A 257 -15.20 15.28 -4.34
CA GLY A 257 -14.36 16.34 -4.91
C GLY A 257 -13.10 16.66 -4.09
N LEU A 258 -12.78 15.84 -3.08
CA LEU A 258 -11.63 16.03 -2.20
C LEU A 258 -10.38 15.30 -2.72
N GLU A 259 -9.21 15.75 -2.31
CA GLU A 259 -7.92 15.18 -2.71
C GLU A 259 -7.45 14.07 -1.75
N THR A 260 -6.86 13.04 -2.33
CA THR A 260 -6.02 12.07 -1.61
C THR A 260 -4.57 12.56 -1.62
N VAL A 261 -3.96 12.66 -0.44
CA VAL A 261 -2.54 13.01 -0.27
C VAL A 261 -1.73 11.78 0.10
N LEU A 262 -0.64 11.54 -0.64
CA LEU A 262 0.40 10.58 -0.26
C LEU A 262 1.38 11.29 0.68
N SER A 263 1.41 10.87 1.95
CA SER A 263 2.31 11.42 2.96
C SER A 263 3.78 11.18 2.59
N PRO A 264 4.69 12.13 2.91
CA PRO A 264 6.13 11.87 2.80
C PRO A 264 6.61 10.80 3.79
N VAL A 265 5.83 10.51 4.83
CA VAL A 265 6.12 9.45 5.79
C VAL A 265 6.01 8.08 5.11
N THR A 266 7.03 7.26 5.31
CA THR A 266 7.02 5.85 4.91
C THR A 266 7.02 4.99 6.15
N VAL A 267 5.95 4.22 6.35
CA VAL A 267 5.81 3.33 7.52
C VAL A 267 6.38 1.93 7.24
N ALA A 268 6.59 1.13 8.29
CA ALA A 268 7.01 -0.26 8.14
C ALA A 268 5.82 -1.21 8.33
N THR A 269 5.76 -2.27 7.53
CA THR A 269 4.80 -3.39 7.66
C THR A 269 5.56 -4.71 7.77
N ASP A 270 5.05 -5.64 8.57
CA ASP A 270 5.71 -6.92 8.79
C ASP A 270 5.37 -7.94 7.70
N VAL A 271 6.41 -8.61 7.19
CA VAL A 271 6.27 -9.77 6.32
C VAL A 271 6.67 -11.00 7.11
N ILE A 272 5.72 -11.91 7.35
CA ILE A 272 5.84 -12.97 8.35
C ILE A 272 5.67 -14.38 7.77
N GLU A 273 5.40 -14.49 6.47
CA GLU A 273 5.12 -15.76 5.82
C GLU A 273 6.34 -16.68 5.86
N ARG A 274 6.14 -17.87 6.43
CA ARG A 274 7.22 -18.86 6.63
C ARG A 274 7.41 -19.80 5.43
N GLY A 275 6.47 -19.82 4.50
CA GLY A 275 6.42 -20.78 3.41
C GLY A 275 5.84 -20.18 2.12
N PHE A 276 6.05 -20.90 1.02
CA PHE A 276 5.56 -20.51 -0.30
C PHE A 276 4.04 -20.36 -0.36
N ILE A 277 3.28 -21.34 0.15
CA ILE A 277 1.82 -21.33 0.03
C ILE A 277 1.16 -20.15 0.77
N PRO A 278 1.51 -19.85 2.04
CA PRO A 278 1.01 -18.63 2.70
C PRO A 278 1.36 -17.35 1.95
N LEU A 279 2.60 -17.25 1.45
CA LEU A 279 3.06 -16.09 0.68
C LEU A 279 2.26 -15.92 -0.62
N TRP A 280 2.17 -16.99 -1.40
CA TRP A 280 1.42 -17.03 -2.65
C TRP A 280 -0.04 -16.65 -2.44
N THR A 281 -0.68 -17.19 -1.40
CA THR A 281 -2.07 -16.89 -1.07
C THR A 281 -2.28 -15.41 -0.74
N ARG A 282 -1.35 -14.82 0.04
CA ARG A 282 -1.41 -13.41 0.40
C ARG A 282 -1.25 -12.50 -0.82
N GLU A 283 -0.25 -12.76 -1.66
CA GLU A 283 0.04 -11.96 -2.84
C GLU A 283 -1.06 -12.13 -3.92
N MET A 284 -1.61 -13.33 -4.07
CA MET A 284 -2.81 -13.59 -4.89
C MET A 284 -3.99 -12.74 -4.47
N ARG A 285 -4.26 -12.66 -3.16
CA ARG A 285 -5.34 -11.82 -2.64
C ARG A 285 -5.10 -10.36 -3.02
N TRP A 286 -3.90 -9.82 -2.79
CA TRP A 286 -3.57 -8.45 -3.16
C TRP A 286 -3.73 -8.16 -4.65
N LEU A 287 -3.22 -9.02 -5.53
CA LEU A 287 -3.35 -8.82 -6.98
C LEU A 287 -4.80 -8.93 -7.45
N ARG A 288 -5.59 -9.82 -6.86
CA ARG A 288 -7.03 -9.92 -7.11
C ARG A 288 -7.80 -8.68 -6.62
N THR A 289 -7.41 -8.13 -5.47
CA THR A 289 -7.93 -6.85 -4.98
C THR A 289 -7.58 -5.72 -5.94
N ILE A 290 -6.34 -5.63 -6.41
CA ILE A 290 -5.92 -4.63 -7.42
C ILE A 290 -6.74 -4.78 -8.70
N ARG A 291 -6.97 -6.01 -9.17
CA ARG A 291 -7.82 -6.27 -10.34
C ARG A 291 -9.26 -5.76 -10.16
N SER A 292 -9.83 -5.84 -8.97
CA SER A 292 -11.21 -5.40 -8.74
C SER A 292 -11.35 -3.89 -8.64
N VAL A 293 -10.34 -3.18 -8.12
CA VAL A 293 -10.40 -1.73 -7.94
C VAL A 293 -9.79 -0.95 -9.10
N ASN A 294 -8.84 -1.54 -9.83
CA ASN A 294 -8.19 -0.94 -10.98
C ASN A 294 -7.94 -1.98 -12.09
N PRO A 295 -8.98 -2.39 -12.83
CA PRO A 295 -8.87 -3.43 -13.87
C PRO A 295 -7.88 -3.07 -14.99
N ALA A 296 -7.87 -1.80 -15.42
CA ALA A 296 -6.96 -1.34 -16.45
C ALA A 296 -5.50 -1.35 -15.97
N GLY A 297 -5.24 -0.80 -14.78
CA GLY A 297 -3.91 -0.86 -14.17
C GLY A 297 -3.43 -2.29 -13.97
N PHE A 298 -4.33 -3.17 -13.50
CA PHE A 298 -4.06 -4.61 -13.40
C PHE A 298 -3.68 -5.22 -14.77
N ALA A 299 -4.45 -4.95 -15.83
CA ALA A 299 -4.21 -5.50 -17.15
C ALA A 299 -2.83 -5.13 -17.72
N PHE A 300 -2.30 -3.95 -17.39
CA PHE A 300 -0.99 -3.49 -17.85
C PHE A 300 0.16 -3.76 -16.87
N LEU A 301 -0.09 -4.43 -15.73
CA LEU A 301 0.97 -4.76 -14.77
C LEU A 301 2.12 -5.57 -15.39
N PHE A 302 1.86 -6.34 -16.45
CA PHE A 302 2.88 -7.16 -17.09
C PHE A 302 4.12 -6.36 -17.52
N VAL A 303 3.98 -5.08 -17.88
CA VAL A 303 5.10 -4.20 -18.24
C VAL A 303 6.06 -3.98 -17.06
N THR A 304 5.56 -4.08 -15.83
CA THR A 304 6.31 -3.82 -14.60
C THR A 304 7.17 -5.01 -14.15
N PHE A 305 6.99 -6.19 -14.74
CA PHE A 305 7.74 -7.41 -14.37
C PHE A 305 9.02 -7.45 -15.20
N THR A 306 10.01 -6.66 -14.82
CA THR A 306 11.13 -6.29 -15.71
C THR A 306 12.00 -7.48 -16.15
N SER A 307 12.31 -8.42 -15.26
CA SER A 307 13.28 -9.49 -15.55
C SER A 307 12.86 -10.41 -16.72
N PRO A 308 11.60 -10.88 -16.83
CA PRO A 308 11.11 -11.56 -18.03
C PRO A 308 11.31 -10.79 -19.34
N TRP A 309 11.05 -9.48 -19.35
CA TRP A 309 11.21 -8.65 -20.55
C TRP A 309 12.67 -8.40 -20.91
N LEU A 310 13.55 -8.26 -19.92
CA LEU A 310 14.99 -8.12 -20.16
C LEU A 310 15.56 -9.41 -20.78
N LEU A 311 15.13 -10.57 -20.31
CA LEU A 311 15.49 -11.86 -20.91
C LEU A 311 14.94 -11.97 -22.35
N ALA A 312 13.67 -11.63 -22.56
CA ALA A 312 13.08 -11.62 -23.90
C ALA A 312 13.83 -10.68 -24.86
N GLY A 313 14.23 -9.49 -24.39
CA GLY A 313 15.01 -8.52 -25.17
C GLY A 313 16.40 -9.04 -25.53
N ALA A 314 17.09 -9.74 -24.61
CA ALA A 314 18.37 -10.37 -24.88
C ALA A 314 18.24 -11.47 -25.96
N LEU A 315 17.23 -12.34 -25.84
CA LEU A 315 16.97 -13.39 -26.81
C LEU A 315 16.58 -12.82 -28.18
N LEU A 316 15.80 -11.74 -28.19
CA LEU A 316 15.42 -11.04 -29.42
C LEU A 316 16.64 -10.41 -30.11
N ALA A 317 17.53 -9.76 -29.35
CA ALA A 317 18.78 -9.21 -29.88
C ALA A 317 19.63 -10.30 -30.56
N LEU A 318 19.79 -11.46 -29.93
CA LEU A 318 20.51 -12.60 -30.51
C LEU A 318 19.84 -13.11 -31.79
N SER A 319 18.51 -13.23 -31.80
CA SER A 319 17.76 -13.70 -32.97
C SER A 319 17.83 -12.75 -34.17
N LEU A 320 17.92 -11.45 -33.91
CA LEU A 320 17.94 -10.42 -34.95
C LEU A 320 19.35 -10.19 -35.50
N HIS A 321 20.41 -10.60 -34.80
CA HIS A 321 21.80 -10.24 -35.11
C HIS A 321 22.22 -10.59 -36.55
N ALA A 322 21.78 -11.74 -37.07
CA ALA A 322 22.15 -12.22 -38.40
C ALA A 322 21.43 -11.50 -39.55
N HIS A 323 20.21 -11.00 -39.32
CA HIS A 323 19.33 -10.48 -40.38
C HIS A 323 19.02 -8.98 -40.26
N HIS A 324 19.13 -8.42 -39.05
CA HIS A 324 18.78 -7.04 -38.71
C HIS A 324 19.76 -6.49 -37.65
N PRO A 325 21.03 -6.22 -38.01
CA PRO A 325 22.07 -5.87 -37.04
C PRO A 325 21.76 -4.57 -36.28
N ASP A 326 21.15 -3.58 -36.91
CA ASP A 326 20.77 -2.32 -36.25
C ASP A 326 19.67 -2.52 -35.20
N ALA A 327 18.66 -3.33 -35.52
CA ALA A 327 17.60 -3.67 -34.57
C ALA A 327 18.15 -4.52 -33.42
N ALA A 328 19.05 -5.46 -33.70
CA ALA A 328 19.75 -6.25 -32.69
C ALA A 328 20.58 -5.38 -31.74
N LEU A 329 21.31 -4.39 -32.28
CA LEU A 329 22.09 -3.44 -31.48
C LEU A 329 21.19 -2.57 -30.60
N GLY A 330 20.09 -2.04 -31.14
CA GLY A 330 19.10 -1.28 -30.38
C GLY A 330 18.51 -2.10 -29.23
N MET A 331 18.16 -3.37 -29.48
CA MET A 331 17.69 -4.29 -28.44
C MET A 331 18.75 -4.59 -27.38
N ALA A 332 20.00 -4.82 -27.78
CA ALA A 332 21.10 -5.06 -26.84
C ALA A 332 21.35 -3.86 -25.92
N ILE A 333 21.37 -2.63 -26.48
CA ILE A 333 21.51 -1.38 -25.71
C ILE A 333 20.30 -1.20 -24.77
N GLY A 334 19.09 -1.42 -25.27
CA GLY A 334 17.86 -1.32 -24.47
C GLY A 334 17.82 -2.31 -23.30
N THR A 335 18.20 -3.56 -23.54
CA THR A 335 18.29 -4.61 -22.50
C THR A 335 19.38 -4.29 -21.49
N LEU A 336 20.57 -3.86 -21.92
CA LEU A 336 21.65 -3.49 -21.01
C LEU A 336 21.24 -2.28 -20.14
N SER A 337 20.62 -1.27 -20.75
CA SER A 337 20.12 -0.09 -20.04
C SER A 337 19.06 -0.47 -19.00
N GLY A 338 18.14 -1.37 -19.37
CA GLY A 338 17.12 -1.90 -18.48
C GLY A 338 17.69 -2.74 -17.34
N LEU A 339 18.73 -3.55 -17.60
CA LEU A 339 19.44 -4.31 -16.58
C LEU A 339 20.15 -3.38 -15.58
N ILE A 340 20.85 -2.36 -16.08
CA ILE A 340 21.50 -1.33 -15.23
C ILE A 340 20.44 -0.63 -14.39
N ALA A 341 19.31 -0.23 -14.98
CA ALA A 341 18.21 0.40 -14.27
C ALA A 341 17.62 -0.51 -13.18
N ARG A 342 17.44 -1.81 -13.48
CA ARG A 342 16.88 -2.78 -12.53
C ARG A 342 17.81 -3.03 -11.35
N VAL A 343 19.11 -3.14 -11.60
CA VAL A 343 20.14 -3.23 -10.55
C VAL A 343 20.22 -1.93 -9.75
N ALA A 344 20.11 -0.77 -10.40
CA ALA A 344 20.08 0.52 -9.73
C ALA A 344 18.84 0.70 -8.84
N LEU A 345 17.67 0.21 -9.25
CA LEU A 345 16.46 0.16 -8.43
C LEU A 345 16.70 -0.68 -7.17
N HIS A 346 17.21 -1.90 -7.33
CA HIS A 346 17.54 -2.77 -6.20
C HIS A 346 18.56 -2.12 -5.25
N ALA A 347 19.58 -1.46 -5.81
CA ALA A 347 20.58 -0.73 -5.02
C ALA A 347 20.00 0.45 -4.23
N ARG A 348 18.96 1.12 -4.74
CA ARG A 348 18.29 2.23 -4.02
C ARG A 348 17.42 1.73 -2.86
N GLU A 349 16.89 0.51 -2.96
CA GLU A 349 16.11 -0.11 -1.89
C GLU A 349 16.97 -0.86 -0.87
N ALA A 350 18.12 -1.40 -1.29
CA ALA A 350 19.05 -2.06 -0.39
C ALA A 350 19.66 -1.08 0.62
N ARG A 351 19.32 -1.24 1.91
CA ARG A 351 19.82 -0.39 3.02
C ARG A 351 21.34 -0.52 3.26
N ALA A 352 21.93 -1.66 2.89
CA ALA A 352 23.33 -1.95 3.09
C ALA A 352 23.90 -2.79 1.94
N GLY A 353 25.21 -2.69 1.70
CA GLY A 353 25.88 -3.52 0.68
C GLY A 353 25.68 -5.02 0.89
N ARG A 354 25.60 -5.48 2.15
CA ARG A 354 25.31 -6.89 2.46
C ARG A 354 23.91 -7.31 2.07
N THR A 355 22.89 -6.46 2.24
CA THR A 355 21.51 -6.79 1.84
C THR A 355 21.39 -6.80 0.33
N PHE A 356 22.08 -5.88 -0.36
CA PHE A 356 22.15 -5.84 -1.82
C PHE A 356 22.62 -7.19 -2.39
N TRP A 357 23.84 -7.64 -2.07
CA TRP A 357 24.37 -8.88 -2.65
C TRP A 357 23.57 -10.13 -2.26
N ARG A 358 22.99 -10.12 -1.06
CA ARG A 358 22.19 -11.24 -0.54
C ARG A 358 20.84 -11.37 -1.25
N ASP A 359 20.22 -10.26 -1.62
CA ASP A 359 18.86 -10.22 -2.17
C ASP A 359 18.86 -10.03 -3.70
N LEU A 360 19.98 -9.62 -4.31
CA LEU A 360 20.13 -9.47 -5.77
C LEU A 360 19.73 -10.72 -6.57
N PRO A 361 20.11 -11.96 -6.18
CA PRO A 361 19.66 -13.16 -6.89
C PRO A 361 18.16 -13.42 -6.79
N LEU A 362 17.48 -12.83 -5.79
CA LEU A 362 16.04 -12.98 -5.59
C LEU A 362 15.22 -12.02 -6.45
N VAL A 363 15.84 -10.98 -7.03
CA VAL A 363 15.18 -10.02 -7.92
C VAL A 363 14.52 -10.71 -9.13
N PRO A 364 15.23 -11.51 -9.96
CA PRO A 364 14.60 -12.20 -11.09
C PRO A 364 13.56 -13.23 -10.64
N LEU A 365 13.80 -13.91 -9.51
CA LEU A 365 12.81 -14.81 -8.91
C LEU A 365 11.52 -14.05 -8.57
N ARG A 366 11.63 -12.88 -7.96
CA ARG A 366 10.49 -12.06 -7.55
C ARG A 366 9.70 -11.56 -8.76
N ASP A 367 10.38 -11.03 -9.78
CA ASP A 367 9.74 -10.59 -11.02
C ASP A 367 9.02 -11.76 -11.73
N GLY A 368 9.64 -12.95 -11.75
CA GLY A 368 9.04 -14.17 -12.30
C GLY A 368 7.82 -14.64 -11.51
N LEU A 369 7.90 -14.67 -10.17
CA LEU A 369 6.75 -14.98 -9.32
C LEU A 369 5.62 -13.99 -9.54
N LEU A 370 5.91 -12.70 -9.64
CA LEU A 370 4.90 -11.67 -9.89
C LEU A 370 4.21 -11.86 -11.25
N ALA A 371 4.95 -12.25 -12.29
CA ALA A 371 4.37 -12.58 -13.60
C ALA A 371 3.42 -13.79 -13.54
N LEU A 372 3.84 -14.88 -12.89
CA LEU A 372 2.99 -16.06 -12.69
C LEU A 372 1.77 -15.72 -11.84
N GLN A 373 1.95 -14.85 -10.86
CA GLN A 373 0.89 -14.44 -9.98
C GLN A 373 -0.12 -13.55 -10.69
N TRP A 374 0.32 -12.61 -11.51
CA TRP A 374 -0.56 -11.79 -12.33
C TRP A 374 -1.43 -12.66 -13.26
N LEU A 375 -0.82 -13.66 -13.92
CA LEU A 375 -1.58 -14.65 -14.70
C LEU A 375 -2.61 -15.37 -13.83
N GLY A 376 -2.21 -15.88 -12.65
CA GLY A 376 -3.13 -16.58 -11.73
C GLY A 376 -4.24 -15.69 -11.16
N ALA A 377 -3.95 -14.42 -10.90
CA ALA A 377 -4.88 -13.44 -10.33
C ALA A 377 -5.90 -12.93 -11.34
N ALA A 378 -5.60 -13.04 -12.65
CA ALA A 378 -6.57 -12.80 -13.72
C ALA A 378 -7.78 -13.74 -13.63
N PHE A 379 -7.58 -14.93 -13.03
CA PHE A 379 -8.61 -15.92 -12.80
C PHE A 379 -9.09 -15.96 -11.34
N GLY A 380 -10.33 -16.41 -11.15
CA GLY A 380 -10.98 -16.55 -9.83
C GLY A 380 -11.78 -15.33 -9.40
N SER A 381 -12.85 -15.55 -8.63
CA SER A 381 -13.79 -14.52 -8.18
C SER A 381 -13.88 -14.39 -6.66
N GLN A 382 -13.06 -15.16 -5.92
CA GLN A 382 -13.13 -15.26 -4.46
C GLN A 382 -11.73 -15.16 -3.82
N VAL A 383 -11.68 -14.61 -2.61
CA VAL A 383 -10.52 -14.61 -1.73
C VAL A 383 -10.91 -15.07 -0.32
N VAL A 384 -10.00 -15.72 0.39
CA VAL A 384 -10.17 -16.05 1.81
C VAL A 384 -9.35 -15.05 2.62
N TRP A 385 -10.00 -14.36 3.56
CA TRP A 385 -9.37 -13.40 4.46
C TRP A 385 -9.83 -13.63 5.89
N ARG A 386 -8.88 -13.91 6.80
CA ARG A 386 -9.13 -14.21 8.23
C ARG A 386 -10.30 -15.19 8.45
N GLY A 387 -10.34 -16.26 7.63
CA GLY A 387 -11.38 -17.30 7.70
C GLY A 387 -12.67 -16.99 6.93
N ALA A 388 -12.91 -15.74 6.52
CA ALA A 388 -14.08 -15.35 5.74
C ALA A 388 -13.80 -15.47 4.23
N ARG A 389 -14.75 -16.03 3.46
CA ARG A 389 -14.74 -15.99 2.00
C ARG A 389 -15.38 -14.69 1.52
N MET A 390 -14.67 -13.93 0.71
CA MET A 390 -15.13 -12.67 0.14
C MET A 390 -15.11 -12.73 -1.38
N SER A 391 -16.18 -12.23 -2.00
CA SER A 391 -16.25 -12.01 -3.44
C SER A 391 -15.34 -10.85 -3.84
N ILE A 392 -14.69 -10.99 -5.00
CA ILE A 392 -13.87 -9.94 -5.62
C ILE A 392 -14.76 -8.85 -6.27
N ALA A 393 -16.05 -9.13 -6.48
CA ALA A 393 -16.97 -8.20 -7.13
C ALA A 393 -17.32 -7.01 -6.21
N ASN A 394 -16.84 -5.82 -6.57
CA ASN A 394 -17.27 -4.57 -5.98
C ASN A 394 -18.63 -4.18 -6.61
N ARG A 395 -19.75 -4.50 -5.97
CA ARG A 395 -20.93 -3.64 -6.16
C ARG A 395 -20.67 -2.39 -5.31
N VAL A 396 -20.22 -1.32 -5.96
CA VAL A 396 -20.60 0.00 -5.49
C VAL A 396 -22.10 0.05 -5.74
N GLU A 397 -22.90 -0.26 -4.72
CA GLU A 397 -24.32 0.08 -4.77
C GLU A 397 -24.35 1.60 -4.87
N ALA A 398 -24.73 2.11 -6.04
CA ALA A 398 -25.16 3.51 -6.13
C ALA A 398 -26.27 3.68 -5.10
N PRO A 399 -26.28 4.76 -4.29
CA PRO A 399 -27.37 4.99 -3.36
C PRO A 399 -28.67 4.95 -4.15
N THR A 400 -29.54 3.99 -3.83
CA THR A 400 -30.90 3.98 -4.32
C THR A 400 -31.51 5.28 -3.87
N ALA A 401 -31.70 6.22 -4.81
CA ALA A 401 -32.60 7.32 -4.58
C ALA A 401 -33.94 6.67 -4.21
N SER A 402 -34.31 6.78 -2.93
CA SER A 402 -35.68 6.53 -2.51
C SER A 402 -36.52 7.54 -3.30
N ILE A 403 -37.09 7.08 -4.41
CA ILE A 403 -38.20 7.77 -5.04
C ILE A 403 -39.32 7.60 -4.02
N MET A 404 -39.44 8.62 -3.18
CA MET A 404 -40.61 8.89 -2.38
C MET A 404 -41.77 8.97 -3.38
N GLU A 405 -42.59 7.92 -3.40
CA GLU A 405 -43.90 7.96 -4.03
C GLU A 405 -44.66 9.14 -3.42
N MET A 406 -44.71 10.24 -4.17
CA MET A 406 -45.72 11.25 -3.98
C MET A 406 -47.06 10.58 -4.24
N SER A 407 -47.77 10.33 -3.16
CA SER A 407 -49.22 10.19 -3.13
C SER A 407 -49.84 11.42 -3.79
N ASP A 408 -50.16 11.32 -5.07
CA ASP A 408 -51.14 12.21 -5.70
C ASP A 408 -52.54 11.72 -5.31
N GLY A 409 -53.21 12.53 -4.50
CA GLY A 409 -54.63 12.42 -4.27
C GLY A 409 -55.40 12.78 -5.54
N GLY A 410 -56.37 11.93 -5.86
CA GLY A 410 -57.44 12.13 -6.84
C GLY A 410 -58.54 11.12 -6.57
#